data_AF-A0A927BNM2-F1
#
_entry.id   AF-A0A927BNM2-F1
#
_cell.length_a   1.000
_cell.length_b   1.000
_cell.length_c   1.000
_cell.angle_alpha   90.00
_cell.angle_beta   90.00
_cell.angle_gamma   90.00
#
_symmetry.space_group_name_H-M   'P 1'
#
loop_
_entity.id
_entity.type
_entity.pdbx_description
1 polymer ?
#
loop_
_entity_poly.entity_id
_entity_poly.type
_entity_poly.pdbx_seq_one_letter_code
_entity_poly.pdbx_strand_id
1 'polypeptide(L)'
;MSTPPGPAPTRRGLLGGLLAGAALAAVAPASALAAPARPQARTAPAAPRATRPLLLGTYTSEAGGGAGIGTAAYDTVSGAITPGR
;
A
#
# COMPACT_ATOMS: atom_id res chain seq x y z
N MET A 1 42.28 14.83 -1.69
CA MET A 1 41.58 16.13 -1.85
C MET A 1 40.13 15.80 -2.21
N SER A 2 39.18 15.89 -1.27
CA SER A 2 37.79 15.50 -1.50
C SER A 2 36.92 16.76 -1.43
N THR A 3 36.22 17.08 -2.52
CA THR A 3 35.36 18.26 -2.69
C THR A 3 34.08 18.11 -1.87
N PRO A 4 33.61 19.14 -1.15
CA PRO A 4 32.35 19.04 -0.41
C PRO A 4 31.15 19.00 -1.39
N PRO A 5 30.08 18.25 -1.06
CA PRO A 5 28.84 18.27 -1.84
C PRO A 5 28.21 19.67 -1.79
N GLY A 6 27.76 20.14 -2.96
CA GLY A 6 27.12 21.46 -3.10
C GLY A 6 25.85 21.59 -2.25
N PRO A 7 25.44 22.84 -1.93
CA PRO A 7 24.30 23.09 -1.06
C PRO A 7 23.00 22.55 -1.67
N ALA A 8 22.22 21.85 -0.85
CA ALA A 8 20.91 21.32 -1.23
C ALA A 8 19.92 22.46 -1.51
N PRO A 9 19.08 22.36 -2.57
CA PRO A 9 18.19 23.43 -2.96
C PRO A 9 17.12 23.69 -1.89
N THR A 10 16.93 24.96 -1.55
CA THR A 10 15.88 25.39 -0.62
C THR A 10 14.50 25.31 -1.26
N ARG A 11 13.47 25.06 -0.45
CA ARG A 11 12.05 24.99 -0.86
C ARG A 11 11.61 26.17 -1.74
N ARG A 12 12.18 27.36 -1.50
CA ARG A 12 11.91 28.58 -2.28
C ARG A 12 12.46 28.52 -3.71
N GLY A 13 13.62 27.89 -3.92
CA GLY A 13 14.20 27.68 -5.24
C GLY A 13 13.41 26.66 -6.08
N LEU A 14 12.89 25.61 -5.44
CA LEU A 14 12.01 24.63 -6.09
C LEU A 14 10.70 25.27 -6.57
N LEU A 15 10.08 26.11 -5.73
CA LEU A 15 8.84 26.81 -6.09
C LEU A 15 9.04 27.84 -7.22
N GLY A 16 10.18 28.54 -7.22
CA GLY A 16 10.53 29.46 -8.31
C GLY A 16 10.73 28.75 -9.66
N GLY A 17 11.37 27.58 -9.67
CA GLY A 17 11.53 26.78 -10.89
C GLY A 17 10.21 26.25 -11.46
N LEU A 18 9.29 25.82 -10.60
CA LEU A 18 7.95 25.35 -11.00
C LEU A 18 7.11 26.46 -11.65
N LEU A 19 7.14 27.67 -11.09
CA LEU A 19 6.39 28.81 -11.64
C LEU A 19 6.99 29.31 -12.97
N ALA A 20 8.31 29.28 -13.12
CA ALA A 20 8.97 29.64 -14.38
C ALA A 20 8.69 28.62 -15.52
N GLY A 21 8.56 27.33 -15.18
CA GLY A 21 8.18 26.29 -16.14
C GLY A 21 6.76 26.44 -16.69
N ALA A 22 5.83 27.00 -15.91
CA ALA A 22 4.44 27.18 -16.33
C ALA A 22 4.25 28.26 -17.41
N ALA A 23 5.13 29.26 -17.48
CA ALA A 23 5.02 30.37 -18.43
C ALA A 23 5.42 29.99 -19.88
N LEU A 24 6.24 28.95 -20.06
CA LEU A 24 6.72 28.52 -21.38
C LEU A 24 5.81 27.50 -22.09
N ALA A 25 4.77 26.98 -21.42
CA ALA A 25 3.87 25.97 -21.98
C ALA A 25 2.71 26.55 -22.82
N ALA A 26 2.66 27.88 -23.01
CA ALA A 26 1.53 28.57 -23.64
C ALA A 26 1.58 28.67 -25.17
N VAL A 27 2.52 27.99 -25.85
CA VAL A 27 2.57 27.94 -27.33
C VAL A 27 2.77 26.50 -27.80
N ALA A 28 1.66 25.74 -27.87
CA ALA A 28 1.60 24.49 -28.64
C ALA A 28 0.31 24.49 -29.47
N PRO A 29 0.36 24.21 -30.79
CA PRO A 29 -0.79 24.31 -31.66
C PRO A 29 -1.68 23.05 -31.63
N ALA A 30 -2.99 23.30 -31.68
CA ALA A 30 -4.05 22.53 -32.32
C ALA A 30 -4.03 20.99 -32.24
N SER A 31 -4.59 20.48 -31.14
CA SER A 31 -5.69 19.51 -31.10
C SER A 31 -5.82 18.47 -32.24
N ALA A 32 -5.05 17.40 -32.20
CA ALA A 32 -5.52 16.13 -32.76
C ALA A 32 -6.64 15.59 -31.83
N LEU A 33 -7.88 15.50 -32.33
CA LEU A 33 -8.98 14.85 -31.59
C LEU A 33 -8.64 13.37 -31.39
N ALA A 34 -8.00 13.04 -30.26
CA ALA A 34 -7.92 11.68 -29.79
C ALA A 34 -9.34 11.23 -29.39
N ALA A 35 -9.81 10.13 -29.99
CA ALA A 35 -11.03 9.47 -29.54
C ALA A 35 -10.94 9.19 -28.03
N PRO A 36 -12.03 9.35 -27.24
CA PRO A 36 -11.98 9.10 -25.82
C PRO A 36 -11.62 7.63 -25.59
N ALA A 37 -10.40 7.40 -25.10
CA ALA A 37 -9.99 6.09 -24.63
C ALA A 37 -10.96 5.69 -23.53
N ARG A 38 -11.73 4.61 -23.75
CA ARG A 38 -12.60 4.05 -22.71
C ARG A 38 -11.71 3.76 -21.50
N PRO A 39 -12.07 4.23 -20.29
CA PRO A 39 -11.29 3.91 -19.11
C PRO A 39 -11.26 2.39 -18.97
N GLN A 40 -10.09 1.79 -19.11
CA GLN A 40 -9.89 0.40 -18.73
C GLN A 40 -10.20 0.32 -17.24
N ALA A 41 -11.13 -0.56 -16.88
CA ALA A 41 -11.45 -0.85 -15.50
C ALA A 41 -10.16 -1.29 -14.81
N ARG A 42 -9.59 -0.40 -13.98
CA ARG A 42 -8.47 -0.76 -13.12
C ARG A 42 -9.01 -1.76 -12.11
N THR A 43 -8.48 -2.97 -12.12
CA THR A 43 -8.73 -3.96 -11.07
C THR A 43 -8.40 -3.29 -9.74
N ALA A 44 -9.41 -3.08 -8.90
CA ALA A 44 -9.20 -2.56 -7.57
C ALA A 44 -8.34 -3.56 -6.78
N PRO A 45 -7.40 -3.09 -5.94
CA PRO A 45 -6.63 -3.98 -5.09
C PRO A 45 -7.60 -4.78 -4.22
N ALA A 46 -7.33 -6.08 -4.07
CA ALA A 46 -8.11 -6.95 -3.22
C ALA A 46 -8.19 -6.35 -1.81
N ALA A 47 -9.40 -6.29 -1.25
CA ALA A 47 -9.60 -5.79 0.10
C ALA A 47 -8.76 -6.59 1.10
N PRO A 48 -8.30 -5.96 2.21
CA PRO A 48 -7.57 -6.66 3.25
C PRO A 48 -8.36 -7.89 3.71
N ARG A 49 -7.73 -9.06 3.72
CA ARG A 49 -8.38 -10.30 4.15
C ARG A 49 -8.84 -10.13 5.59
N ALA A 50 -10.14 -10.28 5.83
CA ALA A 50 -10.71 -10.17 7.17
C ALA A 50 -10.35 -11.35 8.09
N THR A 51 -9.46 -12.24 7.66
CA THR A 51 -9.02 -13.39 8.46
C THR A 51 -7.62 -13.15 9.01
N ARG A 52 -7.45 -13.30 10.32
CA ARG A 52 -6.16 -13.17 11.01
C ARG A 52 -5.71 -14.53 11.56
N PRO A 53 -4.41 -14.87 11.50
CA PRO A 53 -3.89 -16.06 12.13
C PRO A 53 -3.89 -15.91 13.66
N LEU A 54 -4.14 -17.01 14.36
CA LEU A 54 -4.06 -17.12 15.81
C LEU A 54 -3.16 -18.28 16.23
N LEU A 55 -2.48 -18.10 17.37
CA LEU A 55 -1.79 -19.17 18.10
C LEU A 55 -2.60 -19.48 19.36
N LEU A 56 -3.05 -20.73 19.50
CA LEU A 56 -3.90 -21.19 20.60
C LEU A 56 -3.10 -22.09 21.53
N GLY A 57 -3.00 -21.71 22.80
CA GLY A 57 -2.44 -22.57 23.84
C GLY A 57 -3.49 -23.53 24.39
N THR A 58 -3.09 -24.78 24.62
CA THR A 58 -3.88 -25.80 25.30
C THR A 58 -3.09 -26.31 26.50
N TYR A 59 -3.80 -26.58 27.59
CA TYR A 59 -3.20 -27.23 28.76
C TYR A 59 -2.88 -28.69 28.42
N THR A 60 -1.66 -29.11 28.75
CA THR A 60 -1.12 -30.42 28.37
C THR A 60 -1.04 -31.41 29.53
N SER A 61 -1.24 -30.94 30.76
CA SER A 61 -0.96 -31.72 31.98
C SER A 61 -2.00 -32.79 32.30
N GLU A 62 -3.20 -32.69 31.73
CA GLU A 62 -4.31 -33.59 32.04
C GLU A 62 -4.59 -34.57 30.89
N ALA A 63 -5.16 -35.72 31.25
CA ALA A 63 -5.67 -36.66 30.25
C ALA A 63 -6.78 -36.00 29.42
N GLY A 64 -6.64 -36.02 28.09
CA GLY A 64 -7.52 -35.26 27.19
C GLY A 64 -7.10 -33.80 26.98
N GLY A 65 -5.96 -33.38 27.55
CA GLY A 65 -5.31 -32.11 27.23
C GLY A 65 -4.90 -32.01 25.77
N GLY A 66 -4.63 -30.79 25.31
CA GLY A 66 -4.16 -30.57 23.94
C GLY A 66 -2.64 -30.75 23.80
N ALA A 67 -2.14 -30.61 22.58
CA ALA A 67 -0.71 -30.81 22.26
C ALA A 67 0.18 -29.60 22.58
N GLY A 68 -0.33 -28.59 23.28
CA GLY A 68 0.36 -27.33 23.52
C GLY A 68 -0.16 -26.22 22.60
N ILE A 69 0.68 -25.72 21.69
CA ILE A 69 0.30 -24.62 20.79
C ILE A 69 -0.25 -25.15 19.47
N GLY A 70 -1.45 -24.72 19.09
CA GLY A 70 -2.08 -24.95 17.79
C GLY A 70 -2.28 -23.65 16.99
N THR A 71 -2.65 -23.79 15.72
CA THR A 71 -3.00 -22.64 14.86
C THR A 71 -4.50 -22.57 14.64
N ALA A 72 -5.02 -21.36 14.50
CA ALA A 72 -6.39 -21.10 14.10
C ALA A 72 -6.48 -19.85 13.22
N ALA A 73 -7.66 -19.66 12.62
CA ALA A 73 -7.99 -18.48 11.86
C ALA A 73 -9.16 -17.76 12.54
N TYR A 74 -9.03 -16.45 12.73
CA TYR A 74 -10.06 -15.57 13.26
C TYR A 74 -10.65 -14.73 12.15
N ASP A 75 -11.95 -14.85 11.91
CA ASP A 75 -12.70 -13.94 11.04
C ASP A 75 -13.09 -12.69 11.81
N THR A 76 -12.54 -11.54 11.43
CA THR A 76 -12.81 -10.25 12.09
C THR A 76 -14.19 -9.68 11.76
N VAL A 77 -14.89 -10.21 10.74
CA VAL A 77 -16.26 -9.78 10.41
C VAL A 77 -17.27 -10.50 11.29
N SER A 78 -17.16 -11.83 11.38
CA SER A 78 -18.13 -12.66 12.11
C SER A 78 -17.72 -12.96 13.56
N GLY A 79 -16.44 -12.82 13.88
CA GLY A 79 -15.87 -13.28 15.15
C GLY A 79 -15.59 -14.78 15.19
N ALA A 80 -15.84 -15.52 14.11
CA ALA A 80 -15.65 -16.97 14.09
C ALA A 80 -14.17 -17.37 14.20
N ILE A 81 -13.91 -18.44 14.96
CA ILE A 81 -12.61 -19.09 15.04
C ILE A 81 -12.72 -20.45 14.37
N THR A 82 -11.85 -20.71 13.40
CA THR A 82 -11.75 -22.02 12.71
C THR A 82 -10.37 -22.62 12.90
N PRO A 83 -10.23 -23.95 13.01
CA PRO A 83 -8.93 -24.60 13.07
C PRO A 83 -8.01 -24.21 11.91
N GLY A 84 -6.72 -24.06 12.22
CA GLY A 84 -5.68 -23.88 11.22
C GLY A 84 -5.52 -25.11 10.34
N ARG A 85 -4.98 -24.92 9.14
CA ARG A 85 -4.65 -26.00 8.20
C ARG A 85 -3.26 -26.54 8.50
#